data_AF-A0A3Q3LY55-F1
#
_entry.id   AF-A0A3Q3LY55-F1
#
_cell.length_a   1.000
_cell.length_b   1.000
_cell.length_c   1.000
_cell.angle_alpha   90.00
_cell.angle_beta   90.00
_cell.angle_gamma   90.00
#
_symmetry.space_group_name_H-M   'P 1'
#
loop_
_entity.id
_entity.type
_entity.pdbx_description
1 polymer ?
#
loop_
_entity_poly.entity_id
_entity_poly.type
_entity_poly.pdbx_seq_one_letter_code
_entity_poly.pdbx_strand_id
1 'polypeptide(L)'
;VAVCLWRLSVFNDPIHGHIELHPLLIKIIDTPQFQRLRNIRQLGGAYFVYPGASHNRFEHSLGVAYLAGELVDALSRRQPELQISPRDILCVQIAGLCHDLGHGPFSHLFDGKFIPKARPGVNWKVGNNFCCLMDQEGPNQLQL
;
A
#
# COMPACT_ATOMS: atom_id res chain seq x y z
N VAL A 1 15.67 13.36 -31.02
CA VAL A 1 14.88 13.96 -29.93
C VAL A 1 14.00 12.87 -29.34
N ALA A 2 14.50 12.11 -28.37
CA ALA A 2 13.75 11.02 -27.74
C ALA A 2 12.91 11.60 -26.61
N VAL A 3 11.61 11.78 -26.85
CA VAL A 3 10.65 12.08 -25.80
C VAL A 3 10.51 10.81 -24.98
N CYS A 4 11.24 10.72 -23.86
CA CYS A 4 11.08 9.67 -22.88
C CYS A 4 9.69 9.84 -22.24
N LEU A 5 8.69 9.18 -22.83
CA LEU A 5 7.32 9.08 -22.34
C LEU A 5 7.35 8.29 -21.02
N TRP A 6 7.52 8.98 -19.90
CA TRP A 6 7.13 8.46 -18.59
C TRP A 6 5.61 8.29 -18.58
N ARG A 7 5.10 7.22 -19.19
CA ARG A 7 3.66 7.00 -19.34
C ARG A 7 3.04 6.72 -17.96
N LEU A 8 2.00 7.47 -17.63
CA LEU A 8 1.02 7.07 -16.61
C LEU A 8 0.58 5.64 -16.92
N SER A 9 0.54 4.80 -15.90
CA SER A 9 -0.04 3.47 -16.03
C SER A 9 -1.47 3.50 -15.51
N VAL A 10 -2.34 2.83 -16.26
CA VAL A 10 -3.77 2.73 -15.95
C VAL A 10 -4.04 1.33 -15.43
N PHE A 11 -4.56 1.23 -14.22
CA PHE A 11 -5.09 -0.01 -13.65
C PHE A 11 -6.61 -0.04 -13.81
N ASN A 12 -7.15 -1.19 -14.17
CA ASN A 12 -8.60 -1.40 -14.17
C ASN A 12 -8.97 -2.08 -12.84
N ASP A 13 -9.56 -1.31 -11.95
CA ASP A 13 -9.99 -1.73 -10.62
C ASP A 13 -11.52 -1.88 -10.58
N PRO A 14 -12.06 -2.99 -10.04
CA PRO A 14 -13.50 -3.23 -10.02
C PRO A 14 -14.29 -2.28 -9.09
N ILE A 15 -13.62 -1.56 -8.18
CA ILE A 15 -14.25 -0.65 -7.23
C ILE A 15 -14.18 0.80 -7.73
N HIS A 16 -13.04 1.20 -8.28
CA HIS A 16 -12.74 2.58 -8.67
C HIS A 16 -12.69 2.81 -10.19
N GLY A 17 -12.83 1.75 -11.00
CA GLY A 17 -12.72 1.83 -12.45
C GLY A 17 -11.28 2.04 -12.91
N HIS A 18 -11.05 3.04 -13.75
CA HIS A 18 -9.70 3.34 -14.25
C HIS A 18 -8.92 4.19 -13.24
N ILE A 19 -7.89 3.59 -12.64
CA ILE A 19 -6.96 4.26 -11.74
C ILE A 19 -5.70 4.65 -12.52
N GLU A 20 -5.41 5.94 -12.60
CA GLU A 20 -4.16 6.46 -13.16
C GLU A 20 -3.13 6.70 -12.06
N LEU A 21 -1.93 6.12 -12.20
CA LEU A 21 -0.86 6.30 -11.22
C LEU A 21 0.39 6.93 -11.83
N HIS A 22 0.98 7.85 -11.07
CA HIS A 22 2.22 8.52 -11.42
C HIS A 22 3.35 7.50 -11.61
N PRO A 23 4.27 7.68 -12.60
CA PRO A 23 5.36 6.74 -12.87
C PRO A 23 6.24 6.39 -11.67
N LEU A 24 6.35 7.29 -10.68
CA LEU A 24 7.06 7.00 -9.43
C LEU A 24 6.35 5.95 -8.57
N LEU A 25 5.01 5.97 -8.50
CA LEU A 25 4.26 4.91 -7.81
C LEU A 25 4.44 3.58 -8.52
N ILE A 26 4.49 3.57 -9.86
CA ILE A 26 4.73 2.35 -10.63
C ILE A 26 6.08 1.73 -10.28
N LYS A 27 7.14 2.53 -10.17
CA LYS A 27 8.45 2.05 -9.72
C LYS A 27 8.41 1.40 -8.33
N ILE A 28 7.58 1.90 -7.42
CA ILE A 28 7.39 1.31 -6.09
C ILE A 28 6.56 0.03 -6.19
N ILE A 29 5.50 0.04 -6.98
CA ILE A 29 4.63 -1.11 -7.21
C ILE A 29 5.43 -2.28 -7.79
N ASP A 30 6.35 -2.02 -8.72
CA ASP A 30 7.17 -3.03 -9.39
C ASP A 30 8.34 -3.55 -8.54
N THR A 31 8.34 -3.29 -7.24
CA THR A 31 9.31 -3.88 -6.30
C THR A 31 8.81 -5.20 -5.71
N PRO A 32 9.71 -6.16 -5.38
CA PRO A 32 9.33 -7.38 -4.67
C PRO A 32 8.58 -7.11 -3.36
N GLN A 33 8.98 -6.06 -2.64
CA GLN A 33 8.42 -5.66 -1.34
C GLN A 33 6.93 -5.33 -1.46
N PHE A 34 6.54 -4.65 -2.55
CA PHE A 34 5.15 -4.32 -2.84
C PHE A 34 4.39 -5.46 -3.50
N GLN A 35 4.99 -6.14 -4.48
CA GLN A 35 4.37 -7.29 -5.17
C GLN A 35 4.00 -8.42 -4.21
N ARG A 36 4.71 -8.57 -3.08
CA ARG A 36 4.36 -9.57 -2.06
C ARG A 36 2.93 -9.43 -1.54
N LEU A 37 2.37 -8.20 -1.54
CA LEU A 37 1.01 -7.95 -1.06
C LEU A 37 -0.06 -8.72 -1.85
N ARG A 38 0.26 -9.20 -3.05
CA ARG A 38 -0.61 -10.09 -3.84
C ARG A 38 -0.87 -11.43 -3.17
N ASN A 39 -0.02 -11.83 -2.23
CA ASN A 39 -0.11 -13.11 -1.53
C ASN A 39 -0.68 -12.97 -0.11
N ILE A 40 -1.09 -11.76 0.30
CA ILE A 40 -1.62 -11.48 1.63
C ILE A 40 -3.10 -11.14 1.52
N ARG A 41 -3.96 -12.08 1.86
CA ARG A 41 -5.43 -11.89 1.88
C ARG A 41 -5.82 -10.77 2.82
N GLN A 42 -6.64 -9.83 2.34
CA GLN A 42 -7.10 -8.66 3.09
C GLN A 42 -7.74 -9.07 4.42
N LEU A 43 -8.66 -10.05 4.35
CA LEU A 43 -9.46 -10.53 5.47
C LEU A 43 -8.96 -11.87 6.05
N GLY A 44 -7.76 -12.32 5.66
CA GLY A 44 -7.13 -13.52 6.20
C GLY A 44 -8.04 -14.75 6.17
N GLY A 45 -8.35 -15.30 7.34
CA GLY A 45 -9.15 -16.51 7.50
C GLY A 45 -10.63 -16.37 7.11
N ALA A 46 -11.14 -15.14 6.97
CA ALA A 46 -12.53 -14.93 6.55
C ALA A 46 -12.82 -15.53 5.17
N TYR A 47 -11.81 -15.67 4.31
CA TYR A 47 -11.94 -16.35 3.01
C TYR A 47 -12.47 -17.79 3.13
N PHE A 48 -12.15 -18.50 4.22
CA PHE A 48 -12.65 -19.87 4.44
C PHE A 48 -14.13 -19.93 4.82
N VAL A 49 -14.74 -18.80 5.15
CA VAL A 49 -16.17 -18.66 5.46
C VAL A 49 -16.90 -17.95 4.33
N TYR A 50 -16.27 -16.94 3.73
CA TYR A 50 -16.79 -16.10 2.67
C TYR A 50 -15.92 -16.26 1.41
N PRO A 51 -16.31 -17.12 0.44
CA PRO A 51 -15.47 -17.39 -0.73
C PRO A 51 -15.23 -16.15 -1.61
N GLY A 52 -16.11 -15.14 -1.54
CA GLY A 52 -15.94 -13.84 -2.20
C GLY A 52 -14.89 -12.92 -1.55
N ALA A 53 -14.45 -13.22 -0.32
CA ALA A 53 -13.36 -12.49 0.35
C ALA A 53 -11.98 -12.96 -0.15
N SER A 54 -11.83 -13.05 -1.48
CA SER A 54 -10.62 -13.54 -2.16
C SER A 54 -9.55 -12.47 -2.37
N HIS A 55 -9.89 -11.20 -2.16
CA HIS A 55 -9.03 -10.05 -2.39
C HIS A 55 -7.85 -9.99 -1.41
N ASN A 56 -6.75 -9.43 -1.89
CA ASN A 56 -5.48 -9.26 -1.21
C ASN A 56 -5.20 -7.78 -0.91
N ARG A 57 -4.16 -7.55 -0.11
CA ARG A 57 -3.69 -6.22 0.30
C ARG A 57 -3.18 -5.38 -0.88
N PHE A 58 -2.79 -6.03 -1.98
CA PHE A 58 -2.24 -5.36 -3.17
C PHE A 58 -3.25 -4.41 -3.81
N GLU A 59 -4.41 -4.92 -4.24
CA GLU A 59 -5.45 -4.13 -4.89
C GLU A 59 -6.05 -3.09 -3.93
N HIS A 60 -6.16 -3.42 -2.65
CA HIS A 60 -6.54 -2.46 -1.63
C HIS A 60 -5.56 -1.29 -1.55
N SER A 61 -4.25 -1.56 -1.54
CA SER A 61 -3.22 -0.53 -1.50
C SER A 61 -3.23 0.39 -2.72
N LEU A 62 -3.55 -0.15 -3.91
CA LEU A 62 -3.76 0.66 -5.12
C LEU A 62 -4.95 1.60 -4.96
N GLY A 63 -6.09 1.09 -4.47
CA GLY A 63 -7.28 1.89 -4.20
C GLY A 63 -7.05 2.98 -3.17
N VAL A 64 -6.30 2.70 -2.10
CA VAL A 64 -5.95 3.71 -1.08
C VAL A 64 -5.04 4.81 -1.67
N ALA A 65 -4.04 4.45 -2.48
CA ALA A 65 -3.20 5.44 -3.15
C ALA A 65 -4.02 6.37 -4.07
N TYR A 66 -4.96 5.79 -4.81
CA TYR A 66 -5.88 6.52 -5.68
C TYR A 66 -6.74 7.51 -4.88
N LEU A 67 -7.48 7.03 -3.88
CA LEU A 67 -8.36 7.87 -3.07
C LEU A 67 -7.60 8.94 -2.28
N ALA A 68 -6.40 8.63 -1.80
CA ALA A 68 -5.54 9.60 -1.13
C ALA A 68 -5.15 10.74 -2.08
N GLY A 69 -4.84 10.41 -3.34
CA GLY A 69 -4.58 11.38 -4.42
C GLY A 69 -5.79 12.25 -4.75
N GLU A 70 -6.96 11.63 -4.96
CA GLU A 70 -8.20 12.34 -5.27
C GLU A 70 -8.58 13.33 -4.16
N LEU A 71 -8.43 12.93 -2.90
CA LEU A 71 -8.74 13.78 -1.75
C LEU A 71 -7.82 15.00 -1.69
N VAL A 72 -6.50 14.78 -1.77
CA VAL A 72 -5.53 15.89 -1.64
C VAL A 72 -5.55 16.82 -2.85
N ASP A 73 -5.83 16.30 -4.05
CA ASP A 73 -6.06 17.11 -5.25
C ASP A 73 -7.33 17.96 -5.12
N ALA A 74 -8.44 17.37 -4.63
CA ALA A 74 -9.67 18.11 -4.38
C ALA A 74 -9.47 19.23 -3.36
N LEU A 75 -8.71 18.99 -2.29
CA LEU A 75 -8.34 20.02 -1.31
C LEU A 75 -7.47 21.12 -1.94
N SER A 76 -6.46 20.74 -2.73
CA SER A 76 -5.57 21.68 -3.43
C SER A 76 -6.36 22.63 -4.34
N ARG A 77 -7.33 22.10 -5.10
CA ARG A 77 -8.18 22.89 -6.00
C ARG A 77 -9.19 23.78 -5.27
N ARG A 78 -9.75 23.31 -4.15
CA ARG A 78 -10.80 24.04 -3.41
C ARG A 78 -10.23 25.07 -2.43
N GLN A 79 -9.00 24.89 -1.99
CA GLN A 79 -8.35 25.73 -0.98
C GLN A 79 -6.91 26.08 -1.40
N PRO A 80 -6.72 26.92 -2.44
CA PRO A 80 -5.38 27.29 -2.92
C PRO A 80 -4.49 27.92 -1.86
N GLU A 81 -5.08 28.54 -0.82
CA GLU A 81 -4.37 29.11 0.32
C GLU A 81 -3.57 28.08 1.14
N LEU A 82 -3.92 26.79 1.05
CA LEU A 82 -3.16 25.69 1.66
C LEU A 82 -1.83 25.44 0.97
N GLN A 83 -1.62 25.96 -0.24
CA GLN A 83 -0.38 25.85 -1.01
C GLN A 83 0.12 24.40 -1.16
N ILE A 84 -0.81 23.46 -1.36
CA ILE A 84 -0.51 22.04 -1.55
C ILE A 84 0.26 21.88 -2.86
N SER A 85 1.52 21.49 -2.77
CA SER A 85 2.37 21.32 -3.94
C SER A 85 2.13 19.96 -4.63
N PRO A 86 2.49 19.79 -5.91
CA PRO A 86 2.48 18.49 -6.56
C PRO A 86 3.33 17.44 -5.84
N ARG A 87 4.37 17.88 -5.12
CA ARG A 87 5.19 17.01 -4.28
C ARG A 87 4.40 16.46 -3.09
N ASP A 88 3.58 17.29 -2.44
CA ASP A 88 2.77 16.87 -1.30
C ASP A 88 1.72 15.84 -1.72
N ILE A 89 1.07 16.07 -2.86
CA ILE A 89 0.13 15.12 -3.47
C ILE A 89 0.81 13.77 -3.68
N LEU A 90 1.99 13.77 -4.31
CA LEU A 90 2.74 12.55 -4.59
C LEU A 90 3.18 11.84 -3.31
N CYS A 91 3.62 12.58 -2.28
CA CYS A 91 3.97 12.02 -0.98
C CYS A 91 2.76 11.36 -0.29
N VAL A 92 1.57 11.99 -0.35
CA VAL A 92 0.33 11.45 0.20
C VAL A 92 -0.09 10.17 -0.53
N GLN A 93 0.00 10.15 -1.87
CA GLN A 93 -0.27 8.95 -2.66
C GLN A 93 0.70 7.81 -2.32
N ILE A 94 2.00 8.09 -2.17
CA ILE A 94 3.00 7.09 -1.77
C ILE A 94 2.73 6.58 -0.36
N ALA A 95 2.36 7.46 0.58
CA ALA A 95 1.99 7.05 1.94
C ALA A 95 0.76 6.12 1.92
N GLY A 96 -0.27 6.48 1.14
CA GLY A 96 -1.45 5.63 0.95
C GLY A 96 -1.12 4.29 0.29
N LEU A 97 -0.28 4.30 -0.73
CA LEU A 97 0.19 3.09 -1.41
C LEU A 97 0.89 2.14 -0.43
N CYS A 98 1.80 2.67 0.38
CA CYS A 98 2.69 1.83 1.17
C CYS A 98 2.18 1.49 2.58
N HIS A 99 1.04 2.04 3.02
CA HIS A 99 0.58 1.93 4.42
C HIS A 99 0.44 0.47 4.91
N ASP A 100 0.08 -0.44 3.99
CA ASP A 100 -0.14 -1.86 4.27
C ASP A 100 1.08 -2.74 4.00
N LEU A 101 2.21 -2.16 3.58
CA LEU A 101 3.44 -2.90 3.39
C LEU A 101 3.89 -3.61 4.66
N GLY A 102 3.48 -3.21 5.86
CA GLY A 102 3.89 -3.92 7.08
C GLY A 102 3.24 -5.30 7.28
N HIS A 103 2.15 -5.63 6.59
CA HIS A 103 1.31 -6.78 6.94
C HIS A 103 2.00 -8.15 6.82
N GLY A 104 1.74 -9.03 7.80
CA GLY A 104 2.17 -10.43 7.75
C GLY A 104 1.10 -11.38 7.19
N PRO A 105 1.40 -12.70 7.14
CA PRO A 105 0.47 -13.73 6.68
C PRO A 105 -0.90 -13.67 7.38
N PHE A 106 -1.99 -13.76 6.60
CA PHE A 106 -3.37 -13.62 7.11
C PHE A 106 -3.69 -12.26 7.75
N SER A 107 -3.00 -11.19 7.33
CA SER A 107 -3.26 -9.82 7.73
C SER A 107 -3.28 -9.65 9.26
N HIS A 108 -4.43 -9.27 9.85
CA HIS A 108 -4.53 -8.96 11.28
C HIS A 108 -4.41 -10.17 12.21
N LEU A 109 -4.46 -11.39 11.65
CA LEU A 109 -4.19 -12.58 12.44
C LEU A 109 -2.71 -12.65 12.85
N PHE A 110 -1.81 -12.14 12.00
CA PHE A 110 -0.38 -12.20 12.27
C PHE A 110 0.01 -11.35 13.48
N ASP A 111 -0.26 -10.06 13.42
CA ASP A 111 0.08 -9.09 14.46
C ASP A 111 -0.86 -9.16 15.67
N GLY A 112 -2.13 -9.46 15.45
CA GLY A 112 -3.14 -9.50 16.51
C GLY A 112 -3.19 -10.81 17.30
N LYS A 113 -2.73 -11.94 16.74
CA LYS A 113 -2.82 -13.27 17.37
C LYS A 113 -1.52 -14.05 17.36
N PHE A 114 -0.84 -14.17 16.22
CA PHE A 114 0.35 -14.99 16.09
C PHE A 114 1.55 -14.40 16.84
N ILE A 115 1.95 -13.15 16.53
CA ILE A 115 3.10 -12.50 17.17
C ILE A 115 2.95 -12.39 18.69
N PRO A 116 1.79 -11.97 19.25
CA PRO A 116 1.61 -11.91 20.70
C PRO A 116 1.79 -13.28 21.38
N LYS A 117 1.46 -14.38 20.69
CA LYS A 117 1.65 -15.74 21.20
C LYS A 117 3.07 -16.28 20.99
N ALA A 118 3.65 -16.04 19.82
CA ALA A 118 4.96 -16.57 19.44
C ALA A 118 6.13 -15.79 20.05
N ARG A 119 5.96 -14.47 20.23
CA ARG A 119 6.97 -13.54 20.75
C ARG A 119 6.37 -12.59 21.79
N PRO A 120 5.97 -13.10 22.97
CA PRO A 120 5.41 -12.27 24.03
C PRO A 120 6.42 -11.18 24.44
N GLY A 121 5.94 -9.94 24.61
CA GLY A 121 6.76 -8.78 24.95
C GLY A 121 7.31 -7.99 23.76
N VAL A 122 7.23 -8.52 22.53
CA VAL A 122 7.56 -7.75 21.32
C VAL A 122 6.36 -6.90 20.89
N ASN A 123 6.52 -5.58 20.88
CA ASN A 123 5.51 -4.66 20.34
C ASN A 123 5.63 -4.55 18.82
N TRP A 124 5.06 -5.53 18.12
CA TRP A 124 4.96 -5.52 16.67
C TRP A 124 3.69 -4.76 16.24
N LYS A 125 3.82 -3.81 15.31
CA LYS A 125 2.69 -3.14 14.65
C LYS A 125 2.94 -2.96 13.15
N VAL A 126 1.85 -2.92 12.36
CA VAL A 126 1.94 -2.84 10.88
C VAL A 126 2.72 -1.60 10.48
N GLY A 127 2.39 -0.45 11.07
CA GLY A 127 3.11 0.80 10.82
C GLY A 127 4.60 0.76 11.17
N ASN A 128 5.01 -0.02 12.18
CA ASN A 128 6.43 -0.13 12.55
C ASN A 128 7.20 -0.99 11.54
N ASN A 129 6.60 -2.09 11.07
CA ASN A 129 7.22 -2.97 10.10
C ASN A 129 7.22 -2.37 8.68
N PHE A 130 6.28 -1.47 8.38
CA PHE A 130 6.29 -0.65 7.17
C PHE A 130 7.63 0.08 7.02
N CYS A 131 8.09 0.80 8.04
CA CYS A 131 9.36 1.53 7.98
C CYS A 131 10.54 0.59 7.71
N CYS A 132 10.59 -0.56 8.38
CA CYS A 132 11.65 -1.55 8.20
C CYS A 132 11.73 -2.11 6.76
N LEU A 133 10.59 -2.26 6.08
CA LEU A 133 10.54 -2.76 4.70
C LEU A 133 10.90 -1.69 3.66
N MET A 134 10.71 -0.42 4.00
CA MET A 134 11.12 0.71 3.17
C MET A 134 12.63 0.96 3.24
N ASP A 135 13.25 0.75 4.41
CA ASP A 135 14.63 1.18 4.65
C ASP A 135 15.70 0.26 4.04
N GLN A 136 15.38 -0.91 3.47
CA GLN A 136 16.31 -1.95 2.96
C GLN A 136 17.47 -2.39 3.91
N GLU A 137 17.67 -1.73 5.05
CA GLU A 137 18.78 -1.87 6.01
C GLU A 137 18.33 -2.53 7.34
N GLY A 138 17.14 -3.13 7.38
CA GLY A 138 16.62 -3.77 8.59
C GLY A 138 17.10 -5.22 8.77
N PRO A 139 17.63 -5.64 9.95
CA PRO A 139 18.08 -7.00 10.22
C PRO A 139 16.94 -8.05 10.30
N ASN A 140 15.70 -7.66 10.05
CA ASN A 140 14.50 -8.48 10.13
C ASN A 140 13.77 -8.57 8.79
N GLN A 141 14.49 -8.88 7.70
CA GLN A 141 13.84 -9.52 6.57
C GLN A 141 13.36 -10.90 7.02
N LEU A 142 12.18 -10.94 7.65
CA LEU A 142 11.37 -12.14 7.72
C LEU A 142 11.00 -12.46 6.27
N GLN A 143 11.87 -13.23 5.61
CA GLN A 143 11.53 -13.99 4.42
C GLN A 143 10.49 -15.03 4.85
N LEU A 144 9.23 -14.67 4.69
CA LEU A 144 8.08 -15.56 4.70
C LEU A 144 7.29 -15.31 3.40
#